data_AF-A0A0M8VC24-F1
#
_entry.id   AF-A0A0M8VC24-F1
#
_cell.length_a   1.000
_cell.length_b   1.000
_cell.length_c   1.000
_cell.angle_alpha   90.00
_cell.angle_beta   90.00
_cell.angle_gamma   90.00
#
_symmetry.space_group_name_H-M   'P 1'
#
loop_
_entity.id
_entity.type
_entity.pdbx_description
1 polymer ?
#
loop_
_entity_poly.entity_id
_entity_poly.type
_entity_poly.pdbx_seq_one_letter_code
_entity_poly.pdbx_strand_id
1 'polypeptide(L)'
;MGYLALAVFVGGLAFVALLWPRGAEERRARALLALAWGCGLLSTVAGIGLQGAYVSFGGLRDALRPASYTEVLTTEPGVALAARGLLWVLAAVVLSALLQGGALTSRSPGWRVGALAVALGLLRSTGMRGHDSEGSEPTWGAVADLVHLLGAALWTGGLVMLTVAVLPRRRPAELASVVPGYSRLAAVSVAAIVGAGLVLAWQVVGSYDALLHTSYGQLLLVKAAVLGGVLVAAQCSRQWVRTRLDLAVLLRGEAATVRPFGYSVAAETGLVLVVDPGQ
;
A
#
# COMPACT_ATOMS: atom_id res chain seq x y z
N MET A 1 -7.84 -9.98 0.65
CA MET A 1 -7.46 -9.72 2.07
C MET A 1 -5.95 -9.59 2.27
N GLY A 2 -5.13 -10.57 1.85
CA GLY A 2 -3.68 -10.54 2.10
C GLY A 2 -2.92 -9.33 1.51
N TYR A 3 -3.23 -8.92 0.28
CA TYR A 3 -2.58 -7.74 -0.34
C TYR A 3 -2.91 -6.42 0.36
N LEU A 4 -4.18 -6.21 0.72
CA LEU A 4 -4.61 -5.01 1.45
C LEU A 4 -4.01 -4.98 2.86
N ALA A 5 -3.99 -6.13 3.55
CA ALA A 5 -3.35 -6.26 4.86
C ALA A 5 -1.85 -5.93 4.79
N LEU A 6 -1.15 -6.46 3.78
CA LEU A 6 0.26 -6.13 3.52
C LEU A 6 0.46 -4.64 3.25
N ALA A 7 -0.35 -4.06 2.36
CA ALA A 7 -0.28 -2.65 1.99
C ALA A 7 -0.50 -1.73 3.20
N VAL A 8 -1.52 -2.01 4.02
CA VAL A 8 -1.80 -1.26 5.25
C VAL A 8 -0.70 -1.43 6.28
N PHE A 9 -0.13 -2.63 6.44
CA PHE A 9 0.94 -2.87 7.38
C PHE A 9 2.23 -2.13 6.98
N VAL A 10 2.70 -2.32 5.75
CA VAL A 10 3.93 -1.68 5.24
C VAL A 10 3.77 -0.16 5.16
N GLY A 11 2.68 0.32 4.56
CA GLY A 11 2.39 1.76 4.46
C GLY A 11 2.19 2.41 5.82
N GLY A 12 1.52 1.72 6.75
CA GLY A 12 1.32 2.20 8.12
C GLY A 12 2.62 2.30 8.92
N LEU A 13 3.51 1.30 8.82
CA LEU A 13 4.84 1.35 9.45
C LEU A 13 5.66 2.52 8.90
N ALA A 14 5.70 2.68 7.57
CA ALA A 14 6.40 3.79 6.93
C ALA A 14 5.80 5.15 7.34
N PHE A 15 4.47 5.24 7.46
CA PHE A 15 3.78 6.45 7.90
C PHE A 15 4.18 6.84 9.33
N VAL A 16 4.18 5.89 10.26
CA VAL A 16 4.60 6.13 11.66
C VAL A 16 6.09 6.44 11.73
N ALA A 17 6.92 5.74 10.96
CA ALA A 17 8.36 5.96 10.95
C ALA A 17 8.73 7.34 10.40
N LEU A 18 8.17 7.73 9.25
CA LEU A 18 8.62 8.89 8.47
C LEU A 18 7.87 10.18 8.80
N LEU A 19 6.56 10.09 9.03
CA LEU A 19 5.67 11.26 9.08
C LEU A 19 5.09 11.51 10.47
N TRP A 20 4.75 10.44 11.18
CA TRP A 20 4.03 10.55 12.45
C TRP A 20 4.56 9.62 13.56
N PRO A 21 5.77 9.88 14.10
CA PRO A 21 6.36 9.06 15.17
C PRO A 21 5.48 8.92 16.41
N ARG A 22 4.76 9.99 16.80
CA ARG A 22 3.81 9.96 17.92
C ARG A 22 2.60 9.05 17.67
N GLY A 23 2.32 8.71 16.41
CA GLY A 23 1.33 7.70 16.05
C GLY A 23 1.64 6.32 16.63
N ALA A 24 2.91 6.02 16.96
CA ALA A 24 3.30 4.77 17.61
C ALA A 24 2.68 4.58 19.00
N GLU A 25 2.17 5.64 19.64
CA GLU A 25 1.52 5.60 20.95
C GLU A 25 -0.01 5.60 20.86
N GLU A 26 -0.56 5.82 19.66
CA GLU A 26 -1.99 5.98 19.46
C GLU A 26 -2.74 4.66 19.31
N ARG A 27 -3.79 4.47 20.13
CA ARG A 27 -4.58 3.23 20.15
C ARG A 27 -5.10 2.81 18.77
N ARG A 28 -5.57 3.78 17.96
CA ARG A 28 -6.12 3.50 16.62
C ARG A 28 -5.05 3.06 15.63
N ALA A 29 -3.90 3.73 15.63
CA ALA A 29 -2.77 3.35 14.77
C ALA A 29 -2.23 1.96 15.17
N ARG A 30 -2.08 1.71 16.48
CA ARG A 30 -1.67 0.40 17.01
C ARG A 30 -2.63 -0.71 16.62
N ALA A 31 -3.94 -0.49 16.80
CA ALA A 31 -4.97 -1.45 16.43
C ALA A 31 -4.98 -1.72 14.92
N LEU A 32 -4.86 -0.69 14.09
CA LEU A 32 -4.80 -0.84 12.64
C LEU A 32 -3.59 -1.67 12.20
N LEU A 33 -2.40 -1.40 12.75
CA LEU A 33 -1.18 -2.17 12.45
C LEU A 33 -1.30 -3.62 12.94
N ALA A 34 -1.85 -3.84 14.13
CA ALA A 34 -2.05 -5.18 14.68
C ALA A 34 -3.08 -5.99 13.87
N LEU A 35 -4.19 -5.36 13.45
CA LEU A 35 -5.18 -5.98 12.58
C LEU A 35 -4.61 -6.29 11.20
N ALA A 36 -3.86 -5.36 10.61
CA ALA A 36 -3.20 -5.58 9.32
C ALA A 36 -2.18 -6.73 9.41
N TRP A 37 -1.38 -6.79 10.48
CA TRP A 37 -0.48 -7.90 10.75
C TRP A 37 -1.23 -9.23 10.91
N GLY A 38 -2.27 -9.27 11.75
CA GLY A 38 -3.06 -10.47 12.01
C GLY A 38 -3.76 -11.00 10.75
N CYS A 39 -4.39 -10.11 9.98
CA CYS A 39 -4.99 -10.47 8.69
C CYS A 39 -3.95 -10.95 7.67
N GLY A 40 -2.76 -10.35 7.66
CA GLY A 40 -1.65 -10.75 6.79
C GLY A 40 -1.15 -12.15 7.11
N LEU A 41 -0.88 -12.42 8.39
CA LEU A 41 -0.47 -13.73 8.88
C LEU A 41 -1.55 -14.78 8.62
N LEU A 42 -2.81 -14.51 9.01
CA LEU A 42 -3.92 -15.42 8.82
C LEU A 42 -4.12 -15.75 7.34
N SER A 43 -4.04 -14.77 6.44
CA SER A 43 -4.14 -15.01 5.00
C SER A 43 -3.00 -15.88 4.46
N THR A 44 -1.81 -15.78 5.05
CA THR A 44 -0.65 -16.59 4.65
C THR A 44 -0.83 -18.03 5.13
N VAL A 45 -1.24 -18.24 6.38
CA VAL A 45 -1.51 -19.57 6.96
C VAL A 45 -2.68 -20.26 6.24
N ALA A 46 -3.76 -19.54 5.98
CA ALA A 46 -4.89 -20.04 5.20
C ALA A 46 -4.47 -20.40 3.77
N GLY A 47 -3.58 -19.60 3.16
CA GLY A 47 -3.01 -19.90 1.85
C GLY A 47 -2.22 -21.22 1.81
N ILE A 48 -1.43 -21.51 2.85
CA ILE A 48 -0.71 -22.80 2.97
C ILE A 48 -1.69 -23.97 3.05
N GLY A 49 -2.67 -23.88 3.95
CA GLY A 49 -3.66 -24.93 4.14
C GLY A 49 -4.46 -25.21 2.88
N LEU A 50 -4.93 -24.15 2.20
CA LEU A 50 -5.71 -24.27 0.98
C LEU A 50 -4.89 -24.87 -0.17
N GLN A 51 -3.60 -24.52 -0.27
CA GLN A 51 -2.71 -25.11 -1.27
C GLN A 51 -2.50 -26.62 -1.00
N GLY A 52 -2.38 -27.03 0.26
CA GLY A 52 -2.29 -28.46 0.60
C GLY A 52 -3.55 -29.22 0.28
N ALA A 53 -4.72 -28.67 0.59
CA ALA A 53 -5.99 -29.27 0.21
C ALA A 53 -6.15 -29.39 -1.31
N TYR A 54 -5.69 -28.39 -2.08
CA TYR A 54 -5.73 -28.42 -3.53
C TYR A 54 -4.85 -29.54 -4.12
N VAL A 55 -3.63 -29.71 -3.60
CA VAL A 55 -2.70 -30.77 -4.06
C VAL A 55 -3.24 -32.16 -3.75
N SER A 56 -3.90 -32.34 -2.59
CA SER A 56 -4.50 -33.63 -2.21
C SER A 56 -5.91 -33.87 -2.81
N PHE A 57 -6.40 -33.01 -3.72
CA PHE A 57 -7.79 -33.02 -4.24
C PHE A 57 -8.87 -33.10 -3.14
N GLY A 58 -8.58 -32.54 -1.96
CA GLY A 58 -9.43 -32.59 -0.77
C GLY A 58 -10.42 -31.42 -0.67
N GLY A 59 -11.24 -31.42 0.38
CA GLY A 59 -12.20 -30.35 0.67
C GLY A 59 -11.64 -29.24 1.56
N LEU A 60 -12.41 -28.18 1.81
CA LEU A 60 -12.03 -27.07 2.72
C LEU A 60 -11.65 -27.54 4.14
N ARG A 61 -12.18 -28.69 4.59
CA ARG A 61 -11.87 -29.27 5.90
C ARG A 61 -10.47 -29.87 5.96
N ASP A 62 -9.92 -30.28 4.83
CA ASP A 62 -8.56 -30.82 4.74
C ASP A 62 -7.51 -29.70 4.82
N ALA A 63 -7.88 -28.47 4.43
CA ALA A 63 -7.01 -27.30 4.56
C ALA A 63 -6.60 -26.96 6.01
N LEU A 64 -7.34 -27.47 7.01
CA LEU A 64 -7.03 -27.28 8.43
C LEU A 64 -6.26 -28.46 9.04
N ARG A 65 -5.97 -29.51 8.26
CA ARG A 65 -5.30 -30.71 8.77
C ARG A 65 -3.79 -30.52 8.81
N PRO A 66 -3.11 -30.94 9.89
CA PRO A 66 -1.65 -30.85 10.00
C PRO A 66 -0.89 -31.53 8.85
N ALA A 67 -1.44 -32.63 8.31
CA ALA A 67 -0.84 -33.38 7.20
C ALA A 67 -0.70 -32.54 5.92
N SER A 68 -1.67 -31.67 5.64
CA SER A 68 -1.63 -30.78 4.46
C SER A 68 -0.55 -29.71 4.56
N TYR A 69 -0.16 -29.33 5.78
CA TYR A 69 0.96 -28.41 5.98
C TYR A 69 2.31 -29.09 5.74
N THR A 70 2.50 -30.32 6.23
CA THR A 70 3.78 -31.05 6.05
C THR A 70 4.06 -31.40 4.59
N GLU A 71 3.03 -31.74 3.83
CA GLU A 71 3.13 -32.11 2.41
C GLU A 71 3.43 -30.90 1.51
N VAL A 72 2.85 -29.74 1.82
CA VAL A 72 3.16 -28.49 1.11
C VAL A 72 4.57 -28.03 1.39
N LEU A 73 5.04 -28.12 2.64
CA LEU A 73 6.37 -27.64 3.03
C LEU A 73 7.52 -28.36 2.31
N THR A 74 7.29 -29.55 1.75
CA THR A 74 8.27 -30.26 0.92
C THR A 74 8.28 -29.83 -0.56
N THR A 75 7.37 -28.94 -0.97
CA THR A 75 7.29 -28.42 -2.34
C THR A 75 7.97 -27.06 -2.45
N GLU A 76 8.55 -26.73 -3.62
CA GLU A 76 9.12 -25.40 -3.89
C GLU A 76 8.15 -24.23 -3.56
N PRO A 77 6.88 -24.24 -3.99
CA PRO A 77 5.96 -23.15 -3.64
C PRO A 77 5.61 -23.12 -2.15
N GLY A 78 5.68 -24.25 -1.46
CA GLY A 78 5.52 -24.32 0.00
C GLY A 78 6.67 -23.71 0.78
N VAL A 79 7.92 -23.86 0.31
CA VAL A 79 9.08 -23.17 0.89
C VAL A 79 8.92 -21.65 0.79
N ALA A 80 8.45 -21.14 -0.34
CA ALA A 80 8.17 -19.71 -0.52
C ALA A 80 7.05 -19.21 0.41
N LEU A 81 6.00 -20.01 0.63
CA LEU A 81 4.96 -19.71 1.62
C LEU A 81 5.51 -19.72 3.06
N ALA A 82 6.36 -20.68 3.40
CA ALA A 82 6.98 -20.80 4.71
C ALA A 82 7.88 -19.59 5.01
N ALA A 83 8.71 -19.19 4.04
CA ALA A 83 9.53 -17.99 4.12
C ALA A 83 8.67 -16.73 4.36
N ARG A 84 7.52 -16.61 3.68
CA ARG A 84 6.57 -15.53 3.93
C ARG A 84 5.94 -15.60 5.33
N GLY A 85 5.64 -16.79 5.84
CA GLY A 85 5.20 -17.00 7.22
C GLY A 85 6.24 -16.51 8.23
N LEU A 86 7.51 -16.87 8.02
CA LEU A 86 8.64 -16.39 8.84
C LEU A 86 8.78 -14.86 8.78
N LEU A 87 8.62 -14.25 7.61
CA LEU A 87 8.62 -12.80 7.46
C LEU A 87 7.49 -12.12 8.24
N TRP A 88 6.30 -12.73 8.32
CA TRP A 88 5.22 -12.23 9.19
C TRP A 88 5.52 -12.41 10.68
N VAL A 89 6.27 -13.45 11.07
CA VAL A 89 6.77 -13.61 12.44
C VAL A 89 7.79 -12.51 12.76
N LEU A 90 8.75 -12.23 11.87
CA LEU A 90 9.69 -11.12 12.02
C LEU A 90 8.96 -9.77 12.04
N ALA A 91 7.89 -9.61 11.25
CA ALA A 91 7.03 -8.45 11.29
C ALA A 91 6.35 -8.27 12.66
N ALA A 92 6.03 -9.37 13.34
CA ALA A 92 5.51 -9.33 14.71
C ALA A 92 6.55 -8.74 15.68
N VAL A 93 7.83 -9.10 15.52
CA VAL A 93 8.95 -8.56 16.33
C VAL A 93 9.13 -7.06 16.08
N VAL A 94 9.12 -6.64 14.81
CA VAL A 94 9.18 -5.21 14.44
C VAL A 94 8.00 -4.45 15.04
N LEU A 95 6.79 -5.00 14.92
CA LEU A 95 5.58 -4.40 15.47
C LEU A 95 5.64 -4.36 17.00
N SER A 96 6.02 -5.44 17.68
CA SER A 96 6.08 -5.50 19.14
C SER A 96 7.09 -4.49 19.70
N ALA A 97 8.26 -4.36 19.07
CA ALA A 97 9.25 -3.34 19.44
C ALA A 97 8.69 -1.91 19.31
N LEU A 98 7.92 -1.65 18.25
CA LEU A 98 7.24 -0.37 18.05
C LEU A 98 6.16 -0.11 19.11
N LEU A 99 5.34 -1.13 19.42
CA LEU A 99 4.26 -1.03 20.40
C LEU A 99 4.78 -0.81 21.83
N GLN A 100 5.92 -1.42 22.17
CA GLN A 100 6.56 -1.30 23.49
C GLN A 100 7.33 0.02 23.64
N GLY A 101 8.17 0.39 22.66
CA GLY A 101 9.02 1.58 22.78
C GLY A 101 8.49 2.86 22.14
N GLY A 102 7.31 2.82 21.52
CA GLY A 102 6.57 4.01 21.08
C GLY A 102 7.36 4.90 20.11
N ALA A 103 7.27 6.21 20.31
CA ALA A 103 7.86 7.20 19.41
C ALA A 103 9.40 7.26 19.45
N LEU A 104 10.05 6.67 20.46
CA LEU A 104 11.51 6.55 20.53
C LEU A 104 12.00 5.44 19.58
N THR A 105 11.37 4.27 19.64
CA THR A 105 11.69 3.15 18.74
C THR A 105 11.46 3.50 17.27
N SER A 106 10.38 4.22 16.95
CA SER A 106 10.07 4.59 15.56
C SER A 106 11.11 5.52 14.91
N ARG A 107 11.90 6.22 15.75
CA ARG A 107 13.01 7.08 15.33
C ARG A 107 14.36 6.37 15.32
N SER A 108 14.47 5.22 15.98
CA SER A 108 15.71 4.46 16.04
C SER A 108 16.13 3.97 14.64
N PRO A 109 17.38 4.20 14.22
CA PRO A 109 17.86 3.74 12.92
C PRO A 109 17.85 2.21 12.83
N GLY A 110 18.21 1.49 13.91
CA GLY A 110 18.23 0.03 13.92
C GLY A 110 16.83 -0.57 13.70
N TRP A 111 15.81 -0.01 14.36
CA TRP A 111 14.43 -0.43 14.14
C TRP A 111 13.94 -0.12 12.71
N ARG A 112 14.27 1.07 12.18
CA ARG A 112 13.89 1.45 10.80
C ARG A 112 14.51 0.55 9.75
N VAL A 113 15.78 0.16 9.92
CA VAL A 113 16.45 -0.79 9.02
C VAL A 113 15.78 -2.17 9.10
N GLY A 114 15.50 -2.67 10.31
CA GLY A 114 14.78 -3.92 10.49
C GLY A 114 13.37 -3.90 9.88
N ALA A 115 12.62 -2.82 10.10
CA ALA A 115 11.29 -2.63 9.52
C ALA A 115 11.32 -2.56 7.98
N LEU A 116 12.32 -1.87 7.41
CA LEU A 116 12.53 -1.80 5.97
C LEU A 116 12.87 -3.18 5.39
N ALA A 117 13.78 -3.92 6.01
CA ALA A 117 14.17 -5.26 5.56
C ALA A 117 12.97 -6.21 5.56
N VAL A 118 12.16 -6.21 6.63
CA VAL A 118 10.95 -7.04 6.71
C VAL A 118 9.90 -6.61 5.69
N ALA A 119 9.68 -5.30 5.50
CA ALA A 119 8.74 -4.79 4.51
C ALA A 119 9.14 -5.18 3.08
N LEU A 120 10.41 -5.00 2.72
CA LEU A 120 10.94 -5.40 1.41
C LEU A 120 10.86 -6.92 1.21
N GLY A 121 11.19 -7.71 2.24
CA GLY A 121 11.05 -9.17 2.19
C GLY A 121 9.60 -9.60 1.95
N LEU A 122 8.65 -9.01 2.68
CA LEU A 122 7.22 -9.30 2.49
C LEU A 122 6.73 -8.91 1.09
N LEU A 123 7.10 -7.73 0.59
CA LEU A 123 6.74 -7.27 -0.76
C LEU A 123 7.38 -8.14 -1.85
N ARG A 124 8.65 -8.52 -1.70
CA ARG A 124 9.33 -9.40 -2.65
C ARG A 124 8.68 -10.77 -2.68
N SER A 125 8.30 -11.31 -1.52
CA SER A 125 7.62 -12.61 -1.41
C SER A 125 6.24 -12.63 -2.08
N THR A 126 5.59 -11.47 -2.26
CA THR A 126 4.37 -11.35 -3.08
C THR A 126 4.64 -11.37 -4.57
N GLY A 127 5.70 -10.70 -5.02
CA GLY A 127 6.06 -10.60 -6.45
C GLY A 127 6.50 -11.92 -7.07
N MET A 128 7.19 -12.77 -6.30
CA MET A 128 7.65 -14.09 -6.77
C MET A 128 6.52 -15.04 -7.19
N ARG A 129 5.26 -14.78 -6.78
CA ARG A 129 4.08 -15.56 -7.22
C ARG A 129 3.42 -15.04 -8.50
N GLY A 130 3.75 -13.81 -8.90
CA GLY A 130 2.99 -13.06 -9.89
C GLY A 130 3.35 -13.44 -11.32
N HIS A 131 4.59 -13.21 -11.75
CA HIS A 131 4.97 -13.28 -13.18
C HIS A 131 6.48 -13.46 -13.44
N ASP A 132 7.30 -13.80 -12.43
CA ASP A 132 8.77 -13.76 -12.52
C ASP A 132 9.43 -14.91 -13.31
N SER A 133 8.67 -15.83 -13.91
CA SER A 133 9.24 -17.01 -14.61
C SER A 133 9.10 -17.02 -16.15
N GLU A 134 8.49 -16.00 -16.79
CA GLU A 134 8.13 -16.07 -18.23
C GLU A 134 8.68 -14.92 -19.11
N GLY A 135 9.34 -13.90 -18.55
CA GLY A 135 9.85 -12.73 -19.31
C GLY A 135 11.30 -12.84 -19.82
N SER A 136 11.61 -12.15 -20.91
CA SER A 136 12.94 -12.15 -21.57
C SER A 136 14.06 -11.43 -20.80
N GLU A 137 13.73 -10.58 -19.83
CA GLU A 137 14.67 -9.86 -18.93
C GLU A 137 14.15 -9.89 -17.47
N PRO A 138 14.38 -10.99 -16.72
CA PRO A 138 13.71 -11.26 -15.43
C PRO A 138 13.98 -10.22 -14.32
N THR A 139 15.09 -9.50 -14.40
CA THR A 139 15.55 -8.58 -13.34
C THR A 139 14.76 -7.27 -13.33
N TRP A 140 14.50 -6.68 -14.49
CA TRP A 140 13.76 -5.41 -14.60
C TRP A 140 12.29 -5.56 -14.23
N GLY A 141 11.68 -6.71 -14.55
CA GLY A 141 10.30 -7.02 -14.18
C GLY A 141 10.14 -7.10 -12.67
N ALA A 142 11.02 -7.85 -12.01
CA ALA A 142 11.01 -8.00 -10.55
C ALA A 142 11.23 -6.65 -9.82
N VAL A 143 12.12 -5.79 -10.33
CA VAL A 143 12.34 -4.45 -9.75
C VAL A 143 11.11 -3.57 -9.95
N ALA A 144 10.52 -3.56 -11.14
CA ALA A 144 9.31 -2.80 -11.42
C ALA A 144 8.15 -3.28 -10.54
N ASP A 145 7.92 -4.59 -10.42
CA ASP A 145 6.90 -5.14 -9.52
C ASP A 145 7.11 -4.72 -8.07
N LEU A 146 8.36 -4.80 -7.56
CA LEU A 146 8.67 -4.35 -6.20
C LEU A 146 8.39 -2.86 -6.00
N VAL A 147 8.78 -2.01 -6.96
CA VAL A 147 8.52 -0.56 -6.93
C VAL A 147 7.01 -0.28 -6.99
N HIS A 148 6.28 -1.00 -7.83
CA HIS A 148 4.83 -0.86 -7.96
C HIS A 148 4.12 -1.22 -6.66
N LEU A 149 4.44 -2.38 -6.08
CA LEU A 149 3.88 -2.85 -4.82
C LEU A 149 4.24 -1.95 -3.64
N LEU A 150 5.50 -1.50 -3.56
CA LEU A 150 5.94 -0.56 -2.53
C LEU A 150 5.19 0.77 -2.65
N GLY A 151 5.08 1.32 -3.86
CA GLY A 151 4.32 2.54 -4.12
C GLY A 151 2.85 2.37 -3.72
N ALA A 152 2.21 1.28 -4.13
CA ALA A 152 0.82 0.98 -3.78
C ALA A 152 0.64 0.85 -2.27
N ALA A 153 1.55 0.19 -1.57
CA ALA A 153 1.52 0.04 -0.11
C ALA A 153 1.68 1.38 0.61
N LEU A 154 2.67 2.19 0.24
CA LEU A 154 2.90 3.51 0.84
C LEU A 154 1.72 4.46 0.64
N TRP A 155 1.13 4.44 -0.56
CA TRP A 155 -0.03 5.27 -0.88
C TRP A 155 -1.30 4.79 -0.17
N THR A 156 -1.71 3.54 -0.35
CA THR A 156 -2.96 3.05 0.24
C THR A 156 -2.87 2.93 1.76
N GLY A 157 -1.80 2.37 2.30
CA GLY A 157 -1.62 2.21 3.74
C GLY A 157 -1.47 3.54 4.48
N GLY A 158 -0.78 4.51 3.87
CA GLY A 158 -0.71 5.87 4.42
C GLY A 158 -2.07 6.59 4.41
N LEU A 159 -2.90 6.36 3.38
CA LEU A 159 -4.26 6.93 3.32
C LEU A 159 -5.16 6.36 4.41
N VAL A 160 -5.09 5.04 4.63
CA VAL A 160 -5.82 4.38 5.72
C VAL A 160 -5.35 4.91 7.07
N MET A 161 -4.04 5.09 7.28
CA MET A 161 -3.52 5.65 8.53
C MET A 161 -3.99 7.10 8.74
N LEU A 162 -3.96 7.92 7.69
CA LEU A 162 -4.44 9.31 7.75
C LEU A 162 -5.93 9.38 8.11
N THR A 163 -6.76 8.57 7.46
CA THR A 163 -8.23 8.60 7.61
C THR A 163 -8.73 7.94 8.90
N VAL A 164 -8.13 6.82 9.32
CA VAL A 164 -8.58 6.04 10.47
C VAL A 164 -7.92 6.48 11.78
N ALA A 165 -6.66 6.90 11.74
CA ALA A 165 -5.90 7.23 12.95
C ALA A 165 -5.67 8.73 13.14
N VAL A 166 -5.27 9.48 12.11
CA VAL A 166 -4.91 10.90 12.24
C VAL A 166 -6.13 11.82 12.25
N LEU A 167 -6.97 11.75 11.21
CA LEU A 167 -8.09 12.66 10.99
C LEU A 167 -9.12 12.66 12.15
N PRO A 168 -9.46 11.51 12.77
CA PRO A 168 -10.42 11.50 13.86
C PRO A 168 -9.94 12.19 15.13
N ARG A 169 -8.64 12.46 15.27
CA ARG A 169 -8.09 13.21 16.41
C ARG A 169 -8.44 14.69 16.35
N ARG A 170 -8.74 15.21 15.16
CA ARG A 170 -9.12 16.61 14.91
C ARG A 170 -8.12 17.64 15.50
N ARG A 171 -6.85 17.27 15.67
CA ARG A 171 -5.78 18.13 16.20
C ARG A 171 -5.13 18.93 15.07
N PRO A 172 -5.29 20.27 15.01
CA PRO A 172 -4.82 21.06 13.88
C PRO A 172 -3.29 21.02 13.71
N ALA A 173 -2.54 21.06 14.81
CA ALA A 173 -1.08 21.03 14.77
C ALA A 173 -0.52 19.72 14.20
N GLU A 174 -1.12 18.58 14.54
CA GLU A 174 -0.71 17.27 14.01
C GLU A 174 -1.09 17.13 12.53
N LEU A 175 -2.26 17.63 12.12
CA LEU A 175 -2.66 17.65 10.71
C LEU A 175 -1.74 18.54 9.87
N ALA A 176 -1.39 19.72 10.38
CA ALA A 176 -0.50 20.67 9.70
C ALA A 176 0.91 20.11 9.48
N SER A 177 1.41 19.25 10.38
CA SER A 177 2.72 18.62 10.22
C SER A 177 2.68 17.36 9.34
N VAL A 178 1.64 16.54 9.45
CA VAL A 178 1.57 15.22 8.79
C VAL A 178 1.05 15.31 7.36
N VAL A 179 0.03 16.13 7.09
CA VAL A 179 -0.66 16.18 5.78
C VAL A 179 0.26 16.63 4.64
N PRO A 180 1.12 17.66 4.78
CA PRO A 180 2.02 18.06 3.70
C PRO A 180 3.04 16.97 3.37
N GLY A 181 3.63 16.35 4.41
CA GLY A 181 4.58 15.25 4.25
C GLY A 181 3.97 14.03 3.58
N TYR A 182 2.76 13.64 4.02
CA TYR A 182 2.01 12.56 3.39
C TYR A 182 1.62 12.89 1.95
N SER A 183 1.23 14.13 1.66
CA SER A 183 0.88 14.53 0.29
C SER A 183 2.07 14.35 -0.65
N ARG A 184 3.28 14.76 -0.24
CA ARG A 184 4.50 14.56 -1.03
C ARG A 184 4.80 13.06 -1.23
N LEU A 185 4.74 12.28 -0.14
CA LEU A 185 4.93 10.83 -0.20
C LEU A 185 3.94 10.18 -1.18
N ALA A 186 2.64 10.50 -1.05
CA ALA A 186 1.59 10.01 -1.93
C ALA A 186 1.87 10.34 -3.40
N ALA A 187 2.30 11.56 -3.73
CA ALA A 187 2.62 11.91 -5.12
C ALA A 187 3.79 11.10 -5.68
N VAL A 188 4.86 10.93 -4.88
CA VAL A 188 6.02 10.11 -5.27
C VAL A 188 5.59 8.64 -5.43
N SER A 189 4.78 8.12 -4.51
CA SER A 189 4.26 6.76 -4.57
C SER A 189 3.40 6.55 -5.82
N VAL A 190 2.48 7.46 -6.16
CA VAL A 190 1.66 7.30 -7.38
C VAL A 190 2.53 7.40 -8.63
N ALA A 191 3.48 8.33 -8.71
CA ALA A 191 4.42 8.40 -9.83
C ALA A 191 5.21 7.08 -9.99
N ALA A 192 5.68 6.49 -8.89
CA ALA A 192 6.37 5.20 -8.90
C ALA A 192 5.46 4.04 -9.36
N ILE A 193 4.20 3.99 -8.89
CA ILE A 193 3.20 3.01 -9.32
C ILE A 193 3.00 3.10 -10.84
N VAL A 194 2.84 4.31 -11.38
CA VAL A 194 2.62 4.54 -12.81
C VAL A 194 3.84 4.10 -13.61
N GLY A 195 5.02 4.60 -13.25
CA GLY A 195 6.27 4.31 -13.97
C GLY A 195 6.56 2.81 -13.98
N ALA A 196 6.45 2.15 -12.82
CA ALA A 196 6.62 0.70 -12.73
C ALA A 196 5.54 -0.07 -13.49
N GLY A 197 4.29 0.38 -13.44
CA GLY A 197 3.19 -0.23 -14.19
C GLY A 197 3.40 -0.16 -15.70
N LEU A 198 3.96 0.95 -16.21
CA LEU A 198 4.33 1.10 -17.62
C LEU A 198 5.45 0.12 -18.03
N VAL A 199 6.47 -0.06 -17.18
CA VAL A 199 7.56 -1.03 -17.43
C VAL A 199 7.00 -2.46 -17.48
N LEU A 200 6.18 -2.85 -16.50
CA LEU A 200 5.56 -4.17 -16.46
C LEU A 200 4.65 -4.40 -17.68
N ALA A 201 3.87 -3.38 -18.06
CA ALA A 201 3.02 -3.46 -19.24
C ALA A 201 3.82 -3.63 -20.53
N TRP A 202 4.93 -2.88 -20.67
CA TRP A 202 5.81 -2.97 -21.82
C TRP A 202 6.42 -4.36 -21.96
N GLN A 203 6.80 -4.98 -20.85
CA GLN A 203 7.33 -6.36 -20.86
C GLN A 203 6.30 -7.39 -21.31
N VAL A 204 5.02 -7.21 -20.97
CA VAL A 204 3.96 -8.14 -21.38
C VAL A 204 3.57 -7.96 -22.85
N VAL A 205 3.54 -6.72 -23.36
CA VAL A 205 3.02 -6.44 -24.71
C VAL A 205 4.12 -6.44 -25.78
N GLY A 206 5.34 -6.02 -25.45
CA GLY A 206 6.54 -6.15 -26.29
C GLY A 206 6.55 -5.38 -27.62
N SER A 207 5.41 -4.87 -28.12
CA SER A 207 5.32 -4.11 -29.37
C SER A 207 4.23 -3.03 -29.34
N TYR A 208 4.46 -1.93 -30.06
CA TYR A 208 3.46 -0.87 -30.26
C TYR A 208 2.19 -1.37 -30.96
N ASP A 209 2.34 -2.36 -31.84
CA ASP A 209 1.24 -2.94 -32.60
C ASP A 209 0.29 -3.75 -31.70
N ALA A 210 0.86 -4.55 -30.79
CA ALA A 210 0.07 -5.30 -29.81
C ALA A 210 -0.58 -4.38 -28.76
N LEU A 211 0.02 -3.22 -28.45
CA LEU A 211 -0.57 -2.23 -27.54
C LEU A 211 -1.86 -1.60 -28.09
N LEU A 212 -1.92 -1.34 -29.39
CA LEU A 212 -3.06 -0.65 -30.02
C LEU A 212 -4.15 -1.63 -30.51
N HIS A 213 -3.75 -2.84 -30.93
CA HIS A 213 -4.63 -3.77 -31.62
C HIS A 213 -5.05 -4.99 -30.79
N THR A 214 -4.52 -5.18 -29.57
CA THR A 214 -5.01 -6.23 -28.65
C THR A 214 -5.97 -5.68 -27.60
N SER A 215 -6.96 -6.48 -27.20
CA SER A 215 -7.90 -6.12 -26.12
C SER A 215 -7.17 -5.85 -24.80
N TYR A 216 -6.07 -6.56 -24.52
CA TYR A 216 -5.24 -6.35 -23.34
C TYR A 216 -4.51 -5.00 -23.39
N GLY A 217 -3.92 -4.64 -24.53
CA GLY A 217 -3.25 -3.35 -24.73
C GLY A 217 -4.21 -2.17 -24.60
N GLN A 218 -5.42 -2.28 -25.16
CA GLN A 218 -6.45 -1.25 -25.03
C GLN A 218 -6.94 -1.07 -23.59
N LEU A 219 -7.18 -2.17 -22.86
CA LEU A 219 -7.52 -2.12 -21.44
C LEU A 219 -6.42 -1.42 -20.62
N LEU A 220 -5.17 -1.69 -20.96
CA LEU A 220 -4.02 -1.07 -20.32
C LEU A 220 -3.93 0.44 -20.60
N LEU A 221 -4.19 0.86 -21.84
CA LEU A 221 -4.24 2.28 -22.22
C LEU A 221 -5.36 3.02 -21.48
N VAL A 222 -6.54 2.43 -21.36
CA VAL A 222 -7.65 2.99 -20.56
C VAL A 222 -7.22 3.13 -19.10
N LYS A 223 -6.63 2.09 -18.52
CA LYS A 223 -6.13 2.10 -17.13
C LYS A 223 -5.08 3.20 -16.92
N ALA A 224 -4.18 3.40 -17.89
CA ALA A 224 -3.17 4.46 -17.85
C ALA A 224 -3.77 5.86 -18.01
N ALA A 225 -4.74 6.04 -18.91
CA ALA A 225 -5.42 7.31 -19.14
C ALA A 225 -6.23 7.76 -17.93
N VAL A 226 -6.99 6.85 -17.31
CA VAL A 226 -7.73 7.11 -16.06
C VAL A 226 -6.75 7.52 -14.95
N LEU A 227 -5.65 6.79 -14.80
CA LEU A 227 -4.63 7.10 -13.80
C LEU A 227 -3.96 8.47 -14.05
N GLY A 228 -3.66 8.79 -15.30
CA GLY A 228 -3.15 10.09 -15.72
C GLY A 228 -4.13 11.23 -15.39
N GLY A 229 -5.42 11.03 -15.67
CA GLY A 229 -6.48 11.99 -15.34
C GLY A 229 -6.57 12.27 -13.84
N VAL A 230 -6.57 11.21 -13.01
CA VAL A 230 -6.60 11.35 -11.54
C VAL A 230 -5.36 12.09 -11.03
N LEU A 231 -4.19 11.83 -11.60
CA LEU A 231 -2.94 12.51 -11.24
C LEU A 231 -2.95 14.00 -11.58
N VAL A 232 -3.41 14.35 -12.78
CA VAL A 232 -3.56 15.75 -13.20
C VAL A 232 -4.56 16.46 -12.29
N ALA A 233 -5.72 15.86 -12.03
CA ALA A 233 -6.71 16.42 -11.11
C ALA A 233 -6.13 16.63 -9.69
N ALA A 234 -5.37 15.65 -9.17
CA ALA A 234 -4.71 15.76 -7.88
C ALA A 234 -3.63 16.86 -7.84
N GLN A 235 -2.88 17.04 -8.92
CA GLN A 235 -1.88 18.11 -9.03
C GLN A 235 -2.54 19.49 -9.15
N CYS A 236 -3.57 19.62 -9.98
CA CYS A 236 -4.37 20.85 -10.12
C CYS A 236 -5.02 21.24 -8.79
N SER A 237 -5.61 20.28 -8.07
CA SER A 237 -6.19 20.50 -6.73
C SER A 237 -5.13 21.01 -5.73
N ARG A 238 -3.94 20.41 -5.71
CA ARG A 238 -2.83 20.86 -4.84
C ARG A 238 -2.31 22.23 -5.20
N GLN A 239 -2.15 22.52 -6.48
CA GLN A 239 -1.65 23.80 -6.96
C GLN A 239 -2.68 24.90 -6.65
N TRP A 240 -3.96 24.62 -6.85
CA TRP A 240 -5.05 25.54 -6.51
C TRP A 240 -5.10 25.85 -5.01
N VAL A 241 -4.96 24.84 -4.15
CA VAL A 241 -4.90 25.03 -2.69
C VAL A 241 -3.65 25.84 -2.29
N ARG A 242 -2.48 25.56 -2.87
CA ARG A 242 -1.25 26.33 -2.60
C ARG A 242 -1.38 27.78 -3.01
N THR A 243 -1.82 28.05 -4.24
CA THR A 243 -2.01 29.41 -4.74
C THR A 243 -3.05 30.18 -3.93
N ARG A 244 -4.13 29.53 -3.48
CA ARG A 244 -5.13 30.14 -2.59
C ARG A 244 -4.59 30.42 -1.19
N LEU A 245 -3.72 29.56 -0.65
CA LEU A 245 -3.05 29.82 0.63
C LEU A 245 -2.02 30.95 0.52
N ASP A 246 -1.21 30.96 -0.53
CA ASP A 246 -0.22 32.02 -0.76
C ASP A 246 -0.91 33.38 -0.97
N LEU A 247 -1.99 33.42 -1.75
CA LEU A 247 -2.84 34.61 -1.87
C LEU A 247 -3.50 34.99 -0.54
N ALA A 248 -3.99 34.03 0.23
CA ALA A 248 -4.57 34.30 1.54
C ALA A 248 -3.54 34.80 2.56
N VAL A 249 -2.27 34.38 2.49
CA VAL A 249 -1.18 34.88 3.34
C VAL A 249 -0.73 36.27 2.89
N LEU A 250 -0.66 36.53 1.58
CA LEU A 250 -0.37 37.85 1.02
C LEU A 250 -1.50 38.86 1.29
N LEU A 251 -2.76 38.40 1.35
CA LEU A 251 -3.94 39.21 1.68
C LEU A 251 -4.19 39.33 3.20
N ARG A 252 -3.71 38.40 4.03
CA ARG A 252 -3.84 38.43 5.51
C ARG A 252 -2.70 39.21 6.19
N GLY A 253 -2.44 40.42 5.69
CA GLY A 253 -1.95 41.50 6.55
C GLY A 253 -2.99 41.93 7.59
N GLU A 254 -4.27 41.54 7.45
CA GLU A 254 -5.33 41.89 8.40
C GLU A 254 -6.29 40.70 8.69
N ALA A 255 -6.53 40.53 9.99
CA ALA A 255 -7.40 39.64 10.77
C ALA A 255 -8.40 38.65 10.14
N ALA A 256 -8.45 37.48 10.82
CA ALA A 256 -9.63 36.66 11.16
C ALA A 256 -10.58 36.17 10.03
N THR A 257 -10.61 34.85 9.82
CA THR A 257 -11.77 33.95 10.05
C THR A 257 -11.52 32.59 9.36
N VAL A 258 -12.11 31.56 9.94
CA VAL A 258 -11.84 30.13 9.86
C VAL A 258 -12.84 29.41 8.94
N ARG A 259 -12.32 28.58 8.01
CA ARG A 259 -12.90 27.35 7.39
C ARG A 259 -14.17 27.47 6.50
N PRO A 260 -14.35 26.58 5.48
CA PRO A 260 -14.23 25.12 5.62
C PRO A 260 -13.43 24.37 4.55
N PHE A 261 -12.43 23.62 5.03
CA PHE A 261 -11.63 22.62 4.31
C PHE A 261 -12.26 21.20 4.35
N GLY A 262 -13.55 21.09 4.69
CA GLY A 262 -14.23 19.80 4.94
C GLY A 262 -15.16 19.33 3.82
N TYR A 263 -15.68 20.23 2.99
CA TYR A 263 -16.75 19.89 2.04
C TYR A 263 -16.24 19.42 0.66
N SER A 264 -15.00 19.74 0.28
CA SER A 264 -14.49 19.38 -1.05
C SER A 264 -14.23 17.88 -1.22
N VAL A 265 -13.78 17.20 -0.16
CA VAL A 265 -13.44 15.76 -0.21
C VAL A 265 -14.70 14.88 -0.18
N ALA A 266 -15.75 15.30 0.52
CA ALA A 266 -17.03 14.60 0.52
C ALA A 266 -17.80 14.78 -0.81
N ALA A 267 -17.70 15.96 -1.44
CA ALA A 267 -18.28 16.21 -2.75
C ALA A 267 -17.60 15.41 -3.86
N GLU A 268 -16.26 15.26 -3.83
CA GLU A 268 -15.53 14.45 -4.81
C GLU A 268 -15.76 12.95 -4.65
N THR A 269 -16.03 12.45 -3.43
CA THR A 269 -16.30 11.02 -3.21
C THR A 269 -17.75 10.63 -3.57
N GLY A 270 -18.70 11.58 -3.49
CA GLY A 270 -20.10 11.34 -3.86
C GLY A 270 -20.36 11.28 -5.37
N LEU A 271 -19.57 12.00 -6.17
CA LEU A 271 -19.77 12.06 -7.63
C LEU A 271 -19.38 10.76 -8.36
N VAL A 272 -18.49 9.96 -7.77
CA VAL A 272 -18.01 8.69 -8.34
C VAL A 272 -19.02 7.53 -8.15
N LEU A 273 -20.00 7.68 -7.25
CA LEU A 273 -21.05 6.68 -7.03
C LEU A 273 -22.34 6.93 -7.84
N VAL A 274 -22.40 8.02 -8.61
CA VAL A 274 -23.60 8.39 -9.40
C VAL A 274 -23.45 8.04 -10.89
N VAL A 275 -22.28 7.61 -11.34
CA VAL A 275 -22.07 7.23 -12.74
C VAL A 275 -21.95 5.70 -12.85
N ASP A 276 -23.05 5.15 -13.37
CA ASP A 276 -23.37 3.80 -13.86
C ASP A 276 -23.93 2.75 -12.86
N PRO A 277 -24.97 1.97 -13.25
CA PRO A 277 -25.39 1.67 -14.63
C PRO A 277 -26.90 1.85 -14.93
N GLY A 278 -27.23 2.22 -16.17
CA GLY A 278 -28.59 2.05 -16.69
C GLY A 278 -28.85 2.72 -18.03
N GLN A 279 -28.32 2.17 -19.13
CA GLN A 279 -29.01 1.28 -20.07
C GLN A 279 -28.01 0.74 -21.11
#